data_AF-A0A5N4AF64-F1
#
_entry.id   AF-A0A5N4AF64-F1
#
_cell.length_a   1.000
_cell.length_b   1.000
_cell.length_c   1.000
_cell.angle_alpha   90.00
_cell.angle_beta   90.00
_cell.angle_gamma   90.00
#
_symmetry.space_group_name_H-M   'P 1'
#
loop_
_entity.id
_entity.type
_entity.pdbx_description
1 polymer ?
#
loop_
_entity_poly.entity_id
_entity_poly.type
_entity_poly.pdbx_seq_one_letter_code
_entity_poly.pdbx_strand_id
1 'polypeptide(L)'
;MSNIVSHYTSTETIETPIVVSDTHGMHPVPRQIDTSYASTSSSNVTPIFDATAPQKRKINITDLSTSGSTSTDSSKKRRRTAQRIKFFHSYSLSPRSLKKKYVQAKRKHAVMRQKFYDSKKKITSLQKTIFNMKSVMTFVKNTQFLSEDAVENVEKTYDSVPHLLMQRYLKNITNKTVTHESYPSILRRFAATLQFYSMKAYEAVRNEFALALPHQATIRKWYQNVNCEPGFLTPAFDALKLKVEELRQKNHDLLCSLILDEISIKKQLDVDGTRAWGYVNIGVPTENDDLTPATEALVLMVVCLTGHWKLPVAYFFIASLSAKQKANIVNETLIRLHNVGVDVPSITCDGPTTNFAMFKELGCNLDNVFDMKTWFSHPSATNKKVYCVLDACHMLKLIRNNWSNLDTIKNPDGDLVRWVYVKELYKLQEAEGLHVANKLKRAHMEWYRQKMKVHLAAQTLSRSVADAIEYLNTRHLEEFKGSEATVDFIRKINDLFDLLNSRSPRASGFKAPLRLCNEAVWRPFILNTVHYLLRCTDVGGRPLHMTPKKTPFLGFAITSFSVCGIYDSLVKVEKLKYFLTYKVSQDHLEIFFCSIRQVLILESNTSCLI
;
A
#
# COMPACT_ATOMS: atom_id res chain seq x y z
N MET A 1 -34.97 -3.28 -49.49
CA MET A 1 -33.75 -2.45 -49.61
C MET A 1 -33.24 -2.18 -48.19
N SER A 2 -31.99 -2.61 -47.91
CA SER A 2 -31.13 -2.36 -46.72
C SER A 2 -31.75 -2.61 -45.33
N ASN A 3 -31.64 -3.82 -44.75
CA ASN A 3 -30.57 -4.34 -43.87
C ASN A 3 -30.31 -3.54 -42.57
N ILE A 4 -30.72 -4.06 -41.41
CA ILE A 4 -29.88 -4.78 -40.41
C ILE A 4 -30.77 -5.16 -39.21
N VAL A 5 -30.82 -6.46 -38.92
CA VAL A 5 -31.53 -7.08 -37.80
C VAL A 5 -30.53 -7.33 -36.66
N SER A 6 -30.94 -6.93 -35.46
CA SER A 6 -30.33 -7.23 -34.16
C SER A 6 -30.67 -8.65 -33.70
N HIS A 7 -29.67 -9.44 -33.27
CA HIS A 7 -29.92 -10.58 -32.37
C HIS A 7 -28.84 -10.71 -31.29
N TYR A 8 -29.36 -10.91 -30.09
CA TYR A 8 -28.70 -11.27 -28.82
C TYR A 8 -27.91 -12.58 -28.89
N THR A 9 -26.84 -12.68 -28.09
CA THR A 9 -26.32 -13.89 -27.40
C THR A 9 -25.29 -13.40 -26.35
N SER A 10 -25.59 -13.39 -25.05
CA SER A 10 -25.32 -14.44 -24.05
C SER A 10 -23.86 -14.93 -23.98
N THR A 11 -23.11 -14.48 -22.97
CA THR A 11 -21.93 -15.20 -22.45
C THR A 11 -21.99 -15.22 -20.93
N GLU A 12 -22.18 -16.44 -20.42
CA GLU A 12 -22.21 -16.84 -19.03
C GLU A 12 -20.84 -16.66 -18.37
N THR A 13 -20.82 -16.07 -17.18
CA THR A 13 -19.69 -16.14 -16.23
C THR A 13 -20.00 -17.23 -15.21
N ILE A 14 -19.25 -18.34 -15.30
CA ILE A 14 -19.28 -19.42 -14.33
C ILE A 14 -18.48 -18.97 -13.09
N GLU A 15 -19.18 -18.59 -12.02
CA GLU A 15 -18.61 -18.46 -10.68
C GLU A 15 -18.76 -19.79 -9.94
N THR A 16 -17.65 -20.45 -9.62
CA THR A 16 -17.64 -21.63 -8.75
C THR A 16 -17.81 -21.22 -7.27
N PRO A 17 -18.71 -21.87 -6.51
CA PRO A 17 -18.91 -21.57 -5.10
C PRO A 17 -17.87 -22.30 -4.24
N ILE A 18 -17.11 -21.56 -3.42
CA ILE A 18 -16.33 -22.14 -2.32
C ILE A 18 -17.25 -22.32 -1.12
N VAL A 19 -17.62 -23.57 -0.88
CA VAL A 19 -18.24 -24.04 0.36
C VAL A 19 -17.15 -24.10 1.43
N VAL A 20 -17.29 -23.31 2.50
CA VAL A 20 -16.47 -23.46 3.72
C VAL A 20 -17.34 -24.19 4.73
N SER A 21 -17.05 -25.47 4.94
CA SER A 21 -17.59 -26.27 6.03
C SER A 21 -16.66 -26.21 7.24
N ASP A 22 -17.23 -25.83 8.39
CA ASP A 22 -16.63 -25.95 9.72
C ASP A 22 -16.41 -27.41 10.09
N THR A 23 -15.19 -27.77 10.54
CA THR A 23 -14.97 -28.83 11.52
C THR A 23 -13.72 -28.56 12.35
N HIS A 24 -13.90 -28.66 13.67
CA HIS A 24 -12.89 -28.67 14.73
C HIS A 24 -11.79 -29.73 14.55
N GLY A 25 -10.60 -29.49 15.12
CA GLY A 25 -9.68 -30.59 15.47
C GLY A 25 -8.21 -30.23 15.61
N MET A 26 -7.82 -29.86 16.83
CA MET A 26 -6.54 -30.19 17.50
C MET A 26 -5.17 -29.90 16.85
N HIS A 27 -4.41 -29.05 17.54
CA HIS A 27 -2.96 -28.93 17.48
C HIS A 27 -2.23 -30.27 17.73
N PRO A 28 -1.02 -30.41 17.18
CA PRO A 28 0.08 -30.94 17.99
C PRO A 28 1.35 -30.09 17.95
N VAL A 29 1.98 -30.07 19.12
CA VAL A 29 3.23 -29.47 19.54
C VAL A 29 4.44 -30.09 18.81
N PRO A 30 5.48 -29.34 18.41
CA PRO A 30 6.75 -29.94 18.01
C PRO A 30 7.61 -30.24 19.25
N ARG A 31 7.89 -31.52 19.50
CA ARG A 31 8.88 -32.00 20.47
C ARG A 31 10.29 -31.80 19.93
N GLN A 32 11.16 -31.28 20.81
CA GLN A 32 12.61 -31.42 20.72
C GLN A 32 13.01 -32.91 20.74
N ILE A 33 13.96 -33.29 19.89
CA ILE A 33 14.88 -34.41 20.17
C ILE A 33 16.28 -33.95 19.78
N ASP A 34 17.15 -34.04 20.77
CA ASP A 34 18.58 -33.78 20.75
C ASP A 34 19.34 -35.13 20.68
N THR A 35 20.63 -35.08 20.34
CA THR A 35 21.69 -36.13 20.43
C THR A 35 21.73 -37.21 19.32
N SER A 36 22.86 -37.80 18.89
CA SER A 36 24.32 -37.53 18.92
C SER A 36 25.06 -38.63 18.11
N TYR A 37 26.19 -38.29 17.47
CA TYR A 37 27.37 -39.08 17.03
C TYR A 37 27.29 -40.52 16.42
N ALA A 38 27.79 -40.72 15.17
CA ALA A 38 29.15 -41.27 14.85
C ALA A 38 29.29 -41.99 13.48
N SER A 39 30.23 -41.47 12.65
CA SER A 39 31.19 -42.12 11.70
C SER A 39 30.79 -43.21 10.68
N THR A 40 31.02 -42.97 9.36
CA THR A 40 32.23 -43.41 8.59
C THR A 40 32.15 -43.09 7.07
N SER A 41 33.28 -42.58 6.52
CA SER A 41 33.85 -42.68 5.14
C SER A 41 32.93 -42.59 3.89
N SER A 42 33.23 -41.93 2.76
CA SER A 42 34.41 -41.27 2.18
C SER A 42 34.00 -40.78 0.78
N SER A 43 34.38 -39.57 0.37
CA SER A 43 35.05 -39.29 -0.93
C SER A 43 34.97 -37.80 -1.27
N ASN A 44 36.15 -37.17 -1.26
CA ASN A 44 36.45 -35.78 -1.58
C ASN A 44 36.24 -35.44 -3.06
N VAL A 45 35.71 -34.24 -3.37
CA VAL A 45 36.20 -33.41 -4.49
C VAL A 45 36.03 -31.91 -4.16
N THR A 46 37.15 -31.21 -4.07
CA THR A 46 37.36 -29.75 -4.25
C THR A 46 38.50 -29.59 -5.26
N PRO A 47 38.88 -28.39 -5.72
CA PRO A 47 38.15 -27.34 -6.44
C PRO A 47 38.76 -27.09 -7.84
N ILE A 48 38.13 -26.22 -8.62
CA ILE A 48 38.54 -25.79 -9.97
C ILE A 48 39.78 -24.90 -9.88
N PHE A 49 40.85 -25.23 -10.62
CA PHE A 49 42.05 -24.40 -10.80
C PHE A 49 42.29 -24.05 -12.27
N ASP A 50 42.81 -22.82 -12.42
CA ASP A 50 43.35 -22.15 -13.60
C ASP A 50 44.15 -23.04 -14.58
N ALA A 51 43.95 -22.79 -15.87
CA ALA A 51 44.72 -23.40 -16.95
C ALA A 51 45.52 -22.33 -17.72
N THR A 52 46.76 -22.07 -17.28
CA THR A 52 47.82 -21.55 -18.14
C THR A 52 49.17 -22.16 -17.75
N ALA A 53 49.74 -23.05 -18.59
CA ALA A 53 51.19 -23.31 -18.71
C ALA A 53 51.48 -24.45 -19.73
N PRO A 54 52.68 -24.47 -20.37
CA PRO A 54 52.92 -25.08 -21.67
C PRO A 54 53.37 -26.56 -21.60
N GLN A 55 52.98 -27.36 -22.60
CA GLN A 55 53.42 -28.75 -22.72
C GLN A 55 54.92 -28.86 -23.07
N LYS A 56 55.74 -29.18 -22.06
CA LYS A 56 57.11 -29.69 -22.22
C LYS A 56 57.09 -31.12 -22.79
N ARG A 57 57.92 -31.38 -23.80
CA ARG A 57 58.28 -32.72 -24.31
C ARG A 57 58.82 -33.59 -23.17
N LYS A 58 58.23 -34.76 -22.94
CA LYS A 58 58.86 -35.85 -22.17
C LYS A 58 59.59 -36.80 -23.14
N ILE A 59 60.91 -36.80 -23.02
CA ILE A 59 61.80 -37.84 -23.53
C ILE A 59 61.84 -38.92 -22.44
N ASN A 60 61.38 -40.14 -22.73
CA ASN A 60 61.57 -41.28 -21.83
C ASN A 60 62.81 -42.06 -22.27
N ILE A 61 63.88 -41.87 -21.51
CA ILE A 61 65.07 -42.71 -21.40
C ILE A 61 64.92 -43.40 -20.03
N THR A 62 64.84 -44.73 -19.97
CA THR A 62 65.47 -45.59 -18.95
C THR A 62 65.08 -47.05 -19.12
N ASP A 63 66.13 -47.88 -19.08
CA ASP A 63 66.25 -49.34 -18.80
C ASP A 63 67.46 -49.83 -19.62
N LEU A 64 68.70 -49.49 -19.26
CA LEU A 64 69.52 -49.85 -18.09
C LEU A 64 70.23 -51.23 -18.24
N SER A 65 71.56 -51.15 -18.24
CA SER A 65 72.59 -52.12 -17.79
C SER A 65 72.55 -53.61 -18.19
N THR A 66 73.54 -53.96 -18.99
CA THR A 66 74.49 -55.11 -18.94
C THR A 66 74.27 -56.22 -17.89
N SER A 67 73.98 -57.46 -18.35
CA SER A 67 74.83 -58.67 -18.25
C SER A 67 73.99 -59.97 -18.32
N GLY A 68 74.50 -60.98 -19.05
CA GLY A 68 74.05 -62.39 -18.94
C GLY A 68 73.43 -63.03 -20.19
N SER A 69 74.22 -63.88 -20.86
CA SER A 69 73.83 -65.01 -21.74
C SER A 69 73.36 -64.76 -23.18
N THR A 70 74.32 -64.93 -24.09
CA THR A 70 74.28 -65.75 -25.33
C THR A 70 72.92 -66.01 -26.00
N SER A 71 72.64 -65.23 -27.04
CA SER A 71 71.86 -65.70 -28.19
C SER A 71 72.31 -64.94 -29.43
N THR A 72 73.01 -65.64 -30.31
CA THR A 72 73.47 -65.21 -31.64
C THR A 72 72.28 -64.96 -32.56
N ASP A 73 71.73 -63.74 -32.53
CA ASP A 73 70.76 -63.33 -33.53
C ASP A 73 71.17 -62.00 -34.16
N SER A 74 72.03 -62.12 -35.17
CA SER A 74 72.54 -61.01 -35.99
C SER A 74 71.39 -60.18 -36.61
N SER A 75 70.19 -60.75 -36.72
CA SER A 75 69.01 -60.13 -37.31
C SER A 75 68.36 -59.07 -36.40
N LYS A 76 68.28 -59.28 -35.07
CA LYS A 76 67.74 -58.28 -34.11
C LYS A 76 68.64 -57.05 -33.98
N LYS A 77 69.96 -57.26 -33.98
CA LYS A 77 70.94 -56.16 -33.94
C LYS A 77 70.88 -55.34 -35.24
N ARG A 78 70.78 -56.00 -36.41
CA ARG A 78 70.55 -55.35 -37.71
C ARG A 78 69.24 -54.55 -37.75
N ARG A 79 68.15 -55.08 -37.19
CA ARG A 79 66.83 -54.44 -37.20
C ARG A 79 66.78 -53.17 -36.35
N ARG A 80 67.44 -53.17 -35.18
CA ARG A 80 67.60 -51.97 -34.32
C ARG A 80 68.51 -50.91 -34.98
N THR A 81 69.60 -51.32 -35.62
CA THR A 81 70.46 -50.40 -36.40
C THR A 81 69.72 -49.82 -37.61
N ALA A 82 68.96 -50.63 -38.35
CA ALA A 82 68.15 -50.16 -39.48
C ALA A 82 67.03 -49.21 -39.04
N GLN A 83 66.40 -49.43 -37.86
CA GLN A 83 65.43 -48.50 -37.29
C GLN A 83 66.07 -47.18 -36.85
N ARG A 84 67.27 -47.21 -36.23
CA ARG A 84 68.03 -45.97 -35.94
C ARG A 84 68.41 -45.24 -37.22
N ILE A 85 68.92 -45.93 -38.25
CA ILE A 85 69.23 -45.33 -39.55
C ILE A 85 67.97 -44.72 -40.20
N LYS A 86 66.80 -45.38 -40.14
CA LYS A 86 65.54 -44.82 -40.66
C LYS A 86 65.05 -43.58 -39.89
N PHE A 87 65.30 -43.54 -38.58
CA PHE A 87 64.94 -42.40 -37.73
C PHE A 87 65.87 -41.21 -37.97
N PHE A 88 67.19 -41.46 -38.00
CA PHE A 88 68.20 -40.44 -38.26
C PHE A 88 68.19 -39.97 -39.72
N HIS A 89 67.96 -40.85 -40.71
CA HIS A 89 67.89 -40.49 -42.13
C HIS A 89 66.44 -40.36 -42.64
N SER A 90 65.53 -39.81 -41.82
CA SER A 90 64.13 -39.60 -42.23
C SER A 90 63.95 -38.58 -43.37
N TYR A 91 65.01 -37.82 -43.69
CA TYR A 91 65.14 -36.93 -44.85
C TYR A 91 65.41 -37.68 -46.16
N SER A 92 65.79 -38.96 -46.13
CA SER A 92 65.99 -39.80 -47.32
C SER A 92 64.70 -40.46 -47.84
N LEU A 93 63.53 -39.92 -47.50
CA LEU A 93 62.29 -40.37 -48.12
C LEU A 93 62.33 -40.03 -49.60
N SER A 94 62.20 -41.03 -50.47
CA SER A 94 62.14 -40.77 -51.91
C SER A 94 61.03 -39.74 -52.21
N PRO A 95 61.20 -38.86 -53.22
CA PRO A 95 60.21 -37.83 -53.55
C PRO A 95 58.78 -38.38 -53.67
N ARG A 96 58.62 -39.62 -54.12
CA ARG A 96 57.33 -40.33 -54.19
C ARG A 96 56.72 -40.63 -52.82
N SER A 97 57.52 -41.07 -51.85
CA SER A 97 57.04 -41.36 -50.48
C SER A 97 56.67 -40.08 -49.72
N LEU A 98 57.43 -39.00 -49.92
CA LEU A 98 57.16 -37.68 -49.35
C LEU A 98 55.87 -37.09 -49.94
N LYS A 99 55.68 -37.19 -51.26
CA LYS A 99 54.43 -36.80 -51.94
C LYS A 99 53.23 -37.58 -51.41
N LYS A 100 53.36 -38.90 -51.18
CA LYS A 100 52.29 -39.73 -50.64
C LYS A 100 51.90 -39.33 -49.21
N LYS A 101 52.89 -39.08 -48.33
CA LYS A 101 52.64 -38.56 -46.97
C LYS A 101 52.03 -37.16 -46.97
N TYR A 102 52.51 -36.26 -47.84
CA TYR A 102 51.94 -34.92 -48.00
C TYR A 102 50.48 -34.97 -48.45
N VAL A 103 50.16 -35.80 -49.46
CA VAL A 103 48.78 -35.99 -49.92
C VAL A 103 47.90 -36.55 -48.79
N GLN A 104 48.41 -37.50 -48.00
CA GLN A 104 47.67 -38.06 -46.87
C GLN A 104 47.45 -37.04 -45.74
N ALA A 105 48.45 -36.21 -45.42
CA ALA A 105 48.33 -35.12 -44.46
C ALA A 105 47.36 -34.04 -44.95
N LYS A 106 47.41 -33.67 -46.25
CA LYS A 106 46.49 -32.72 -46.87
C LYS A 106 45.04 -33.22 -46.84
N ARG A 107 44.81 -34.52 -47.09
CA ARG A 107 43.49 -35.15 -46.92
C ARG A 107 43.01 -35.14 -45.47
N LYS A 108 43.87 -35.52 -44.51
CA LYS A 108 43.53 -35.46 -43.08
C LYS A 108 43.19 -34.03 -42.63
N HIS A 109 43.95 -33.04 -43.10
CA HIS A 109 43.70 -31.63 -42.81
C HIS A 109 42.37 -31.16 -43.39
N ALA A 110 42.04 -31.54 -44.63
CA ALA A 110 40.75 -31.23 -45.24
C ALA A 110 39.57 -31.82 -44.43
N VAL A 111 39.67 -33.09 -44.00
CA VAL A 111 38.64 -33.75 -43.18
C VAL A 111 38.51 -33.10 -41.80
N MET A 112 39.61 -32.77 -41.13
CA MET A 112 39.55 -32.07 -39.83
C MET A 112 38.97 -30.66 -39.96
N ARG A 113 39.32 -29.94 -41.04
CA ARG A 113 38.78 -28.61 -41.32
C ARG A 113 37.27 -28.66 -41.55
N GLN A 114 36.79 -29.65 -42.30
CA GLN A 114 35.35 -29.89 -42.49
C GLN A 114 34.65 -30.12 -41.15
N LYS A 115 35.15 -31.07 -40.34
CA LYS A 115 34.59 -31.37 -39.01
C LYS A 115 34.58 -30.17 -38.06
N PHE A 116 35.60 -29.31 -38.12
CA PHE A 116 35.66 -28.09 -37.34
C PHE A 116 34.56 -27.10 -37.75
N TYR A 117 34.36 -26.87 -39.06
CA TYR A 117 33.29 -26.00 -39.54
C TYR A 117 31.89 -26.56 -39.22
N ASP A 118 31.69 -27.87 -39.36
CA ASP A 118 30.41 -28.53 -39.03
C ASP A 118 30.10 -28.42 -37.53
N SER A 119 31.12 -28.63 -36.68
CA SER A 119 30.98 -28.47 -35.22
C SER A 119 30.70 -27.02 -34.84
N LYS A 120 31.40 -26.06 -35.48
CA LYS A 120 31.16 -24.63 -35.27
C LYS A 120 29.75 -24.23 -35.68
N LYS A 121 29.26 -24.72 -36.83
CA LYS A 121 27.90 -24.48 -37.32
C LYS A 121 26.85 -25.09 -36.39
N LYS A 122 27.10 -26.29 -35.85
CA LYS A 122 26.22 -26.94 -34.85
C LYS A 122 26.17 -26.15 -33.54
N ILE A 123 27.31 -25.67 -33.05
CA ILE A 123 27.38 -24.79 -31.87
C ILE A 123 26.60 -23.49 -32.12
N THR A 124 26.79 -22.84 -33.26
CA THR A 124 26.05 -21.61 -33.59
C THR A 124 24.54 -21.87 -33.73
N SER A 125 24.14 -23.01 -34.28
CA SER A 125 22.72 -23.40 -34.35
C SER A 125 22.13 -23.65 -32.97
N LEU A 126 22.81 -24.42 -32.11
CA LEU A 126 22.36 -24.71 -30.75
C LEU A 126 22.31 -23.43 -29.89
N GLN A 127 23.29 -22.55 -30.03
CA GLN A 127 23.28 -21.24 -29.37
C GLN A 127 22.11 -20.38 -29.82
N LYS A 128 21.74 -20.39 -31.12
CA LYS A 128 20.54 -19.69 -31.62
C LYS A 128 19.24 -20.27 -31.07
N THR A 129 19.15 -21.59 -30.89
CA THR A 129 17.98 -22.26 -30.31
C THR A 129 17.84 -22.00 -28.80
N ILE A 130 18.96 -21.96 -28.07
CA ILE A 130 18.97 -21.69 -26.62
C ILE A 130 18.72 -20.21 -26.30
N PHE A 131 19.09 -19.29 -27.20
CA PHE A 131 19.02 -17.84 -26.94
C PHE A 131 17.58 -17.31 -26.75
N ASN A 132 16.56 -18.01 -27.25
CA ASN A 132 15.19 -17.55 -27.16
C ASN A 132 14.39 -18.39 -26.14
N MET A 133 14.19 -17.85 -24.95
CA MET A 133 13.35 -18.45 -23.90
C MET A 133 11.95 -18.82 -24.43
N LYS A 134 11.41 -18.06 -25.40
CA LYS A 134 10.16 -18.41 -26.08
C LYS A 134 10.29 -19.72 -26.83
N SER A 135 11.38 -19.97 -27.54
CA SER A 135 11.58 -21.25 -28.25
C SER A 135 11.80 -22.44 -27.31
N VAL A 136 12.38 -22.22 -26.13
CA VAL A 136 12.46 -23.25 -25.08
C VAL A 136 11.07 -23.54 -24.52
N MET A 137 10.26 -22.51 -24.25
CA MET A 137 8.87 -22.71 -23.82
C MET A 137 7.98 -23.33 -24.90
N THR A 138 8.16 -22.95 -26.18
CA THR A 138 7.47 -23.60 -27.31
C THR A 138 7.89 -25.06 -27.45
N PHE A 139 9.18 -25.37 -27.26
CA PHE A 139 9.65 -26.75 -27.24
C PHE A 139 9.04 -27.56 -26.10
N VAL A 140 8.97 -27.00 -24.88
CA VAL A 140 8.34 -27.65 -23.71
C VAL A 140 6.83 -27.82 -23.90
N LYS A 141 6.12 -26.84 -24.48
CA LYS A 141 4.70 -26.97 -24.91
C LYS A 141 4.52 -28.12 -25.90
N ASN A 142 5.36 -28.15 -26.93
CA ASN A 142 5.27 -29.15 -28.01
C ASN A 142 5.67 -30.55 -27.58
N THR A 143 6.38 -30.71 -26.47
CA THR A 143 6.86 -32.00 -25.95
C THR A 143 6.03 -32.55 -24.79
N GLN A 144 4.97 -31.85 -24.36
CA GLN A 144 4.03 -32.27 -23.30
C GLN A 144 4.69 -32.65 -21.95
N PHE A 145 5.88 -32.15 -21.63
CA PHE A 145 6.55 -32.44 -20.35
C PHE A 145 5.94 -31.70 -19.14
N LEU A 146 5.09 -30.71 -19.37
CA LEU A 146 4.38 -29.92 -18.35
C LEU A 146 2.90 -29.82 -18.73
N SER A 147 2.00 -29.73 -17.74
CA SER A 147 0.60 -29.41 -18.00
C SER A 147 0.45 -28.00 -18.59
N GLU A 148 -0.61 -27.74 -19.35
CA GLU A 148 -0.88 -26.42 -19.93
C GLU A 148 -0.92 -25.33 -18.84
N ASP A 149 -1.53 -25.62 -17.68
CA ASP A 149 -1.54 -24.73 -16.51
C ASP A 149 -0.14 -24.42 -15.98
N ALA A 150 0.75 -25.43 -15.94
CA ALA A 150 2.12 -25.23 -15.48
C ALA A 150 2.91 -24.35 -16.45
N VAL A 151 2.69 -24.47 -17.76
CA VAL A 151 3.35 -23.61 -18.74
C VAL A 151 2.79 -22.18 -18.69
N GLU A 152 1.48 -22.01 -18.57
CA GLU A 152 0.87 -20.69 -18.43
C GLU A 152 1.37 -19.98 -17.15
N ASN A 153 1.51 -20.73 -16.05
CA ASN A 153 2.08 -20.21 -14.82
C ASN A 153 3.55 -19.80 -15.00
N VAL A 154 4.37 -20.56 -15.71
CA VAL A 154 5.77 -20.19 -16.00
C VAL A 154 5.83 -18.95 -16.92
N GLU A 155 4.97 -18.87 -17.93
CA GLU A 155 4.86 -17.70 -18.82
C GLU A 155 4.48 -16.44 -18.03
N LYS A 156 3.49 -16.51 -17.14
CA LYS A 156 3.09 -15.41 -16.26
C LYS A 156 4.14 -15.05 -15.21
N THR A 157 4.86 -16.05 -14.68
CA THR A 157 5.88 -15.84 -13.63
C THR A 157 7.14 -15.17 -14.18
N TYR A 158 7.48 -15.38 -15.45
CA TYR A 158 8.62 -14.74 -16.09
C TYR A 158 8.27 -13.45 -16.84
N ASP A 159 7.02 -12.99 -16.86
CA ASP A 159 6.70 -11.80 -17.63
C ASP A 159 7.14 -10.49 -16.93
N SER A 160 7.58 -9.51 -17.72
CA SER A 160 8.00 -8.17 -17.28
C SER A 160 9.25 -8.10 -16.37
N VAL A 161 9.08 -7.97 -15.04
CA VAL A 161 10.16 -7.66 -14.08
C VAL A 161 11.14 -8.83 -13.87
N PRO A 162 10.69 -10.08 -13.60
CA PRO A 162 11.62 -11.17 -13.31
C PRO A 162 12.53 -11.50 -14.50
N HIS A 163 12.02 -11.43 -15.74
CA HIS A 163 12.83 -11.58 -16.94
C HIS A 163 13.90 -10.50 -17.07
N LEU A 164 13.53 -9.22 -16.93
CA LEU A 164 14.48 -8.09 -17.02
C LEU A 164 15.55 -8.16 -15.91
N LEU A 165 15.14 -8.53 -14.70
CA LEU A 165 16.04 -8.71 -13.57
C LEU A 165 17.03 -9.84 -13.81
N MET A 166 16.54 -11.00 -14.25
CA MET A 166 17.37 -12.18 -14.52
C MET A 166 18.34 -11.94 -15.67
N GLN A 167 17.91 -11.23 -16.72
CA GLN A 167 18.78 -10.86 -17.83
C GLN A 167 19.97 -10.00 -17.36
N ARG A 168 19.72 -9.02 -16.48
CA ARG A 168 20.79 -8.18 -15.91
C ARG A 168 21.67 -8.96 -14.93
N TYR A 169 21.08 -9.82 -14.10
CA TYR A 169 21.81 -10.71 -13.20
C TYR A 169 22.82 -11.59 -13.94
N LEU A 170 22.36 -12.29 -15.00
CA LEU A 170 23.22 -13.15 -15.81
C LEU A 170 24.35 -12.36 -16.47
N LYS A 171 24.08 -11.15 -16.98
CA LYS A 171 25.12 -10.26 -17.53
C LYS A 171 26.15 -9.86 -16.47
N ASN A 172 25.70 -9.50 -15.27
CA ASN A 172 26.59 -9.07 -14.19
C ASN A 172 27.55 -10.18 -13.76
N ILE A 173 27.04 -11.41 -13.63
CA ILE A 173 27.84 -12.57 -13.28
C ILE A 173 28.81 -12.93 -14.41
N THR A 174 28.33 -12.98 -15.65
CA THR A 174 29.15 -13.38 -16.80
C THR A 174 30.32 -12.41 -17.01
N ASN A 175 30.07 -11.12 -16.86
CA ASN A 175 31.08 -10.08 -17.06
C ASN A 175 31.86 -9.73 -15.77
N LYS A 176 31.51 -10.35 -14.63
CA LYS A 176 32.02 -10.02 -13.28
C LYS A 176 31.98 -8.52 -12.96
N THR A 177 31.07 -7.77 -13.58
CA THR A 177 30.97 -6.31 -13.52
C THR A 177 29.51 -5.89 -13.64
N VAL A 178 29.14 -4.76 -13.06
CA VAL A 178 27.75 -4.25 -13.09
C VAL A 178 27.44 -3.65 -14.46
N THR A 179 26.30 -4.01 -15.07
CA THR A 179 25.89 -3.40 -16.34
C THR A 179 25.58 -1.91 -16.17
N HIS A 180 26.05 -1.11 -17.13
CA HIS A 180 25.72 0.32 -17.26
C HIS A 180 24.49 0.57 -18.15
N GLU A 181 23.73 -0.48 -18.50
CA GLU A 181 22.54 -0.32 -19.32
C GLU A 181 21.47 0.50 -18.60
N SER A 182 20.76 1.34 -19.34
CA SER A 182 19.63 2.09 -18.79
C SER A 182 18.58 1.15 -18.19
N TYR A 183 17.90 1.59 -17.14
CA TYR A 183 16.84 0.83 -16.49
C TYR A 183 15.50 1.08 -17.20
N PRO A 184 14.81 0.03 -17.71
CA PRO A 184 13.48 0.18 -18.30
C PRO A 184 12.46 0.73 -17.30
N SER A 185 11.44 1.45 -17.76
CA SER A 185 10.42 2.09 -16.91
C SER A 185 9.78 1.14 -15.89
N ILE A 186 9.47 -0.08 -16.32
CA ILE A 186 8.92 -1.15 -15.47
C ILE A 186 9.87 -1.51 -14.31
N LEU A 187 11.17 -1.66 -14.61
CA LEU A 187 12.17 -2.00 -13.59
C LEU A 187 12.47 -0.81 -12.67
N ARG A 188 12.43 0.43 -13.20
CA ARG A 188 12.52 1.66 -12.39
C ARG A 188 11.37 1.74 -11.39
N ARG A 189 10.14 1.49 -11.85
CA ARG A 189 8.93 1.47 -11.00
C ARG A 189 9.03 0.39 -9.92
N PHE A 190 9.43 -0.82 -10.29
CA PHE A 190 9.63 -1.92 -9.34
C PHE A 190 10.66 -1.56 -8.26
N ALA A 191 11.84 -1.08 -8.68
CA ALA A 191 12.91 -0.72 -7.76
C ALA A 191 12.51 0.40 -6.79
N ALA A 192 11.90 1.47 -7.32
CA ALA A 192 11.42 2.58 -6.51
C ALA A 192 10.32 2.15 -5.51
N THR A 193 9.40 1.29 -5.96
CA THR A 193 8.31 0.76 -5.10
C THR A 193 8.86 -0.13 -3.98
N LEU A 194 9.79 -1.03 -4.30
CA LEU A 194 10.40 -1.91 -3.31
C LEU A 194 11.22 -1.13 -2.28
N GLN A 195 11.99 -0.12 -2.74
CA GLN A 195 12.73 0.77 -1.83
C GLN A 195 11.79 1.56 -0.92
N PHE A 196 10.67 2.06 -1.45
CA PHE A 196 9.65 2.78 -0.68
C PHE A 196 9.05 1.91 0.43
N TYR A 197 8.75 0.63 0.15
CA TYR A 197 8.22 -0.28 1.17
C TYR A 197 9.25 -0.67 2.23
N SER A 198 10.49 -0.94 1.83
CA SER A 198 11.56 -1.24 2.77
C SER A 198 12.94 -1.10 2.13
N MET A 199 13.73 -0.16 2.66
CA MET A 199 15.12 0.04 2.24
C MET A 199 15.97 -1.21 2.50
N LYS A 200 15.76 -1.90 3.63
CA LYS A 200 16.48 -3.12 4.00
C LYS A 200 16.14 -4.28 3.06
N ALA A 201 14.86 -4.47 2.76
CA ALA A 201 14.44 -5.51 1.82
C ALA A 201 14.97 -5.22 0.41
N TYR A 202 14.94 -3.96 0.00
CA TYR A 202 15.52 -3.52 -1.26
C TYR A 202 17.02 -3.84 -1.38
N GLU A 203 17.80 -3.53 -0.34
CA GLU A 203 19.23 -3.85 -0.29
C GLU A 203 19.50 -5.35 -0.34
N ALA A 204 18.73 -6.15 0.43
CA ALA A 204 18.84 -7.61 0.40
C ALA A 204 18.59 -8.15 -1.02
N VAL A 205 17.46 -7.80 -1.64
CA VAL A 205 17.15 -8.20 -3.01
C VAL A 205 18.23 -7.73 -3.98
N ARG A 206 18.70 -6.48 -3.85
CA ARG A 206 19.77 -5.96 -4.72
C ARG A 206 21.06 -6.78 -4.61
N ASN A 207 21.43 -7.19 -3.39
CA ASN A 207 22.63 -7.99 -3.15
C ASN A 207 22.48 -9.43 -3.66
N GLU A 208 21.35 -10.08 -3.39
CA GLU A 208 21.04 -11.44 -3.87
C GLU A 208 21.06 -11.54 -5.40
N PHE A 209 20.53 -10.52 -6.08
CA PHE A 209 20.51 -10.47 -7.55
C PHE A 209 21.74 -9.78 -8.15
N ALA A 210 22.93 -10.00 -7.57
CA ALA A 210 24.23 -9.54 -8.09
C ALA A 210 24.23 -8.06 -8.55
N LEU A 211 23.59 -7.18 -7.78
CA LEU A 211 23.46 -5.74 -8.06
C LEU A 211 22.73 -5.42 -9.38
N ALA A 212 21.81 -6.30 -9.82
CA ALA A 212 20.98 -6.07 -11.01
C ALA A 212 19.99 -4.91 -10.85
N LEU A 213 19.67 -4.53 -9.62
CA LEU A 213 18.84 -3.39 -9.26
C LEU A 213 19.67 -2.11 -9.07
N PRO A 214 19.08 -0.93 -9.36
CA PRO A 214 19.77 0.36 -9.29
C PRO A 214 20.33 0.66 -7.89
N HIS A 215 21.40 1.43 -7.82
CA HIS A 215 21.85 1.93 -6.52
C HIS A 215 20.83 2.94 -5.97
N GLN A 216 20.71 3.07 -4.65
CA GLN A 216 19.76 4.01 -4.03
C GLN A 216 19.98 5.46 -4.48
N ALA A 217 21.24 5.86 -4.73
CA ALA A 217 21.57 7.16 -5.28
C ALA A 217 20.95 7.38 -6.68
N THR A 218 20.86 6.34 -7.50
CA THR A 218 20.18 6.39 -8.80
C THR A 218 18.69 6.59 -8.63
N ILE A 219 18.08 5.91 -7.64
CA ILE A 219 16.66 6.10 -7.34
C ILE A 219 16.40 7.52 -6.83
N ARG A 220 17.24 8.05 -5.92
CA ARG A 220 17.16 9.44 -5.46
C ARG A 220 17.22 10.44 -6.63
N LYS A 221 18.12 10.23 -7.59
CA LYS A 221 18.18 11.03 -8.83
C LYS A 221 16.90 10.98 -9.67
N TRP A 222 16.14 9.88 -9.63
CA TRP A 222 14.85 9.83 -10.31
C TRP A 222 13.79 10.69 -9.63
N TYR A 223 13.83 10.75 -8.29
CA TYR A 223 12.92 11.58 -7.50
C TYR A 223 13.26 13.07 -7.52
N GLN A 224 14.54 13.45 -7.72
CA GLN A 224 14.98 14.84 -7.80
C GLN A 224 14.25 15.67 -8.88
N ASN A 225 13.72 15.02 -9.92
CA ASN A 225 13.02 15.73 -11.00
C ASN A 225 11.54 16.00 -10.67
N VAL A 226 11.03 15.52 -9.54
CA VAL A 226 9.63 15.71 -9.14
C VAL A 226 9.58 16.86 -8.16
N ASN A 227 8.96 17.97 -8.56
CA ASN A 227 8.74 19.10 -7.66
C ASN A 227 7.64 18.74 -6.65
N CYS A 228 8.03 18.65 -5.37
CA CYS A 228 7.12 18.44 -4.24
C CYS A 228 7.28 19.54 -3.20
N GLU A 229 7.60 20.77 -3.62
CA GLU A 229 7.67 21.94 -2.73
C GLU A 229 6.34 22.22 -2.02
N PRO A 230 6.36 22.89 -0.84
CA PRO A 230 5.14 23.30 -0.16
C PRO A 230 4.28 24.17 -1.07
N GLY A 231 2.98 23.93 -1.04
CA GLY A 231 2.02 24.50 -1.98
C GLY A 231 1.11 23.44 -2.60
N PHE A 232 0.59 23.77 -3.77
CA PHE A 232 -0.19 22.87 -4.59
C PHE A 232 0.71 21.95 -5.40
N LEU A 233 0.51 20.64 -5.25
CA LEU A 233 1.38 19.61 -5.82
C LEU A 233 1.06 19.38 -7.30
N THR A 234 1.78 20.04 -8.22
CA THR A 234 1.60 19.86 -9.67
C THR A 234 1.56 18.39 -10.11
N PRO A 235 2.47 17.50 -9.65
CA PRO A 235 2.42 16.08 -10.03
C PRO A 235 1.12 15.37 -9.61
N ALA A 236 0.48 15.80 -8.51
CA ALA A 236 -0.79 15.25 -8.07
C ALA A 236 -1.93 15.68 -9.00
N PHE A 237 -1.97 16.96 -9.40
CA PHE A 237 -2.95 17.46 -10.37
C PHE A 237 -2.77 16.84 -11.76
N ASP A 238 -1.54 16.60 -12.21
CA ASP A 238 -1.26 15.88 -13.46
C ASP A 238 -1.79 14.44 -13.41
N ALA A 239 -1.57 13.74 -12.30
CA ALA A 239 -2.10 12.39 -12.09
C ALA A 239 -3.64 12.37 -12.06
N LEU A 240 -4.27 13.38 -11.45
CA LEU A 240 -5.72 13.55 -11.46
C LEU A 240 -6.25 13.78 -12.87
N LYS A 241 -5.57 14.60 -13.67
CA LYS A 241 -5.96 14.88 -15.06
C LYS A 241 -6.03 13.60 -15.90
N LEU A 242 -5.01 12.74 -15.78
CA LEU A 242 -5.00 11.43 -16.45
C LEU A 242 -6.17 10.54 -15.99
N LYS A 243 -6.52 10.58 -14.70
CA LYS A 243 -7.67 9.82 -14.17
C LYS A 243 -9.01 10.35 -14.64
N VAL A 244 -9.16 11.67 -14.77
CA VAL A 244 -10.36 12.30 -15.34
C VAL A 244 -10.51 11.90 -16.81
N GLU A 245 -9.43 11.95 -17.59
CA GLU A 245 -9.44 11.53 -19.00
C GLU A 245 -9.83 10.06 -19.16
N GLU A 246 -9.29 9.16 -18.32
CA GLU A 246 -9.65 7.73 -18.31
C GLU A 246 -11.15 7.50 -18.00
N LEU A 247 -11.71 8.25 -17.05
CA LEU A 247 -13.12 8.11 -16.67
C LEU A 247 -14.07 8.75 -17.68
N ARG A 248 -13.69 9.87 -18.30
CA ARG A 248 -14.46 10.49 -19.39
C ARG A 248 -14.65 9.54 -20.57
N GLN A 249 -13.63 8.76 -20.92
CA GLN A 249 -13.75 7.73 -21.97
C GLN A 249 -14.81 6.67 -21.62
N LYS A 250 -15.08 6.46 -20.33
CA LYS A 250 -16.09 5.54 -19.81
C LYS A 250 -17.42 6.25 -19.47
N ASN A 251 -17.58 7.51 -19.88
CA ASN A 251 -18.74 8.37 -19.58
C ASN A 251 -19.05 8.51 -18.08
N HIS A 252 -17.99 8.61 -17.27
CA HIS A 252 -18.08 8.79 -15.82
C HIS A 252 -17.28 10.01 -15.36
N ASP A 253 -17.83 10.73 -14.37
CA ASP A 253 -17.14 11.82 -13.69
C ASP A 253 -16.24 11.31 -12.56
N LEU A 254 -15.12 12.00 -12.31
CA LEU A 254 -14.28 11.71 -11.16
C LEU A 254 -14.82 12.43 -9.91
N LEU A 255 -15.45 11.67 -9.02
CA LEU A 255 -15.99 12.17 -7.74
C LEU A 255 -15.01 11.93 -6.60
N CYS A 256 -14.60 13.00 -5.90
CA CYS A 256 -13.70 12.94 -4.75
C CYS A 256 -14.19 13.81 -3.60
N SER A 257 -14.07 13.34 -2.36
CA SER A 257 -14.17 14.22 -1.18
C SER A 257 -12.83 14.92 -0.96
N LEU A 258 -12.87 16.15 -0.45
CA LEU A 258 -11.68 16.89 -0.01
C LEU A 258 -11.59 16.81 1.51
N ILE A 259 -10.44 16.41 2.04
CA ILE A 259 -10.19 16.28 3.46
C ILE A 259 -9.02 17.18 3.80
N LEU A 260 -9.12 17.94 4.88
CA LEU A 260 -8.06 18.80 5.38
C LEU A 260 -7.83 18.56 6.87
N ASP A 261 -6.57 18.58 7.27
CA ASP A 261 -6.15 18.47 8.67
C ASP A 261 -4.73 19.01 8.83
N GLU A 262 -4.41 19.40 10.06
CA GLU A 262 -3.08 19.84 10.46
C GLU A 262 -2.31 18.72 11.19
N ILE A 263 -1.03 18.56 10.86
CA ILE A 263 -0.11 17.72 11.63
C ILE A 263 0.94 18.58 12.32
N SER A 264 1.14 18.38 13.62
CA SER A 264 2.22 19.05 14.35
C SER A 264 3.58 18.57 13.85
N ILE A 265 4.48 19.54 13.62
CA ILE A 265 5.86 19.32 13.21
C ILE A 265 6.81 19.89 14.27
N LYS A 266 8.05 19.41 14.29
CA LYS A 266 9.09 19.88 15.18
C LYS A 266 9.54 21.27 14.73
N LYS A 267 9.50 22.24 15.65
CA LYS A 267 10.06 23.58 15.41
C LYS A 267 11.58 23.47 15.32
N GLN A 268 12.10 23.30 14.12
CA GLN A 268 13.51 23.12 13.84
C GLN A 268 13.86 23.80 12.53
N LEU A 269 15.01 24.49 12.53
CA LEU A 269 15.59 25.08 11.33
C LEU A 269 16.64 24.12 10.77
N ASP A 270 16.44 23.68 9.53
CA ASP A 270 17.36 22.80 8.82
C ASP A 270 17.89 23.51 7.57
N VAL A 271 19.14 23.25 7.19
CA VAL A 271 19.74 23.83 5.98
C VAL A 271 20.16 22.70 5.05
N ASP A 272 19.53 22.60 3.89
CA ASP A 272 19.95 21.67 2.83
C ASP A 272 20.83 22.40 1.82
N GLY A 273 22.10 22.63 2.21
CA GLY A 273 23.13 23.26 1.40
C GLY A 273 22.89 24.75 1.10
N THR A 274 21.90 25.04 0.26
CA THR A 274 21.58 26.39 -0.22
C THR A 274 20.30 26.98 0.38
N ARG A 275 19.41 26.15 0.94
CA ARG A 275 18.09 26.61 1.42
C ARG A 275 17.85 26.26 2.88
N ALA A 276 17.29 27.23 3.61
CA ALA A 276 16.78 27.04 4.96
C ALA A 276 15.32 26.53 4.94
N TRP A 277 15.06 25.56 5.80
CA TRP A 277 13.77 24.94 6.08
C TRP A 277 13.39 25.22 7.53
N GLY A 278 12.09 25.18 7.84
CA GLY A 278 11.58 25.38 9.21
C GLY A 278 10.72 26.64 9.39
N TYR A 279 10.58 27.46 8.35
CA TYR A 279 9.70 28.63 8.33
C TYR A 279 8.33 28.33 7.74
N VAL A 280 7.36 29.21 8.00
CA VAL A 280 6.07 29.23 7.33
C VAL A 280 6.28 29.29 5.81
N ASN A 281 5.61 28.41 5.07
CA ASN A 281 5.67 28.35 3.63
C ASN A 281 4.30 27.94 3.07
N ILE A 282 3.60 28.92 2.50
CA ILE A 282 2.26 28.75 1.91
C ILE A 282 2.37 28.56 0.37
N GLY A 283 3.56 28.28 -0.16
CA GLY A 283 3.77 28.06 -1.60
C GLY A 283 3.71 29.33 -2.45
N VAL A 284 3.75 30.50 -1.83
CA VAL A 284 3.92 31.81 -2.48
C VAL A 284 5.28 32.35 -2.05
N PRO A 285 6.12 32.87 -2.96
CA PRO A 285 7.31 33.62 -2.58
C PRO A 285 6.84 34.86 -1.83
N THR A 286 6.93 34.86 -0.49
CA THR A 286 6.71 36.08 0.28
C THR A 286 7.88 37.02 0.01
N GLU A 287 7.59 38.22 -0.48
CA GLU A 287 8.58 39.32 -0.59
C GLU A 287 9.09 39.79 0.78
N ASN A 288 8.36 39.44 1.84
CA ASN A 288 8.74 39.69 3.22
C ASN A 288 9.45 38.47 3.82
N ASP A 289 10.59 38.71 4.46
CA ASP A 289 11.33 37.81 5.35
C ASP A 289 10.48 37.43 6.58
N ASP A 290 9.31 36.80 6.39
CA ASP A 290 8.53 36.26 7.50
C ASP A 290 9.23 35.00 8.01
N LEU A 291 10.23 35.22 8.86
CA LEU A 291 11.04 34.22 9.53
C LEU A 291 10.26 33.53 10.67
N THR A 292 8.93 33.51 10.61
CA THR A 292 8.09 32.82 11.59
C THR A 292 8.32 31.32 11.48
N PRO A 293 8.77 30.64 12.56
CA PRO A 293 8.95 29.20 12.54
C PRO A 293 7.61 28.47 12.38
N ALA A 294 7.57 27.50 11.47
CA ALA A 294 6.41 26.65 11.29
C ALA A 294 6.25 25.69 12.48
N THR A 295 5.01 25.41 12.84
CA THR A 295 4.64 24.55 13.97
C THR A 295 3.76 23.38 13.54
N GLU A 296 3.08 23.53 12.40
CA GLU A 296 2.17 22.56 11.83
C GLU A 296 2.34 22.51 10.31
N ALA A 297 1.93 21.39 9.71
CA ALA A 297 1.73 21.28 8.27
C ALA A 297 0.24 21.04 8.01
N LEU A 298 -0.40 21.96 7.28
CA LEU A 298 -1.76 21.77 6.77
C LEU A 298 -1.68 20.90 5.52
N VAL A 299 -2.38 19.78 5.49
CA VAL A 299 -2.43 18.88 4.34
C VAL A 299 -3.85 18.80 3.80
N LEU A 300 -3.98 18.91 2.48
CA LEU A 300 -5.24 18.70 1.77
C LEU A 300 -5.12 17.45 0.90
N MET A 301 -6.08 16.54 1.07
CA MET A 301 -6.12 15.24 0.40
C MET A 301 -7.46 15.02 -0.26
N VAL A 302 -7.44 14.53 -1.49
CA VAL A 302 -8.65 14.03 -2.15
C VAL A 302 -8.81 12.54 -1.92
N VAL A 303 -10.03 12.09 -1.65
CA VAL A 303 -10.38 10.67 -1.52
C VAL A 303 -11.45 10.33 -2.53
N CYS A 304 -11.17 9.32 -3.37
CA CYS A 304 -12.12 8.91 -4.38
C CYS A 304 -13.36 8.24 -3.76
N LEU A 305 -14.54 8.70 -4.16
CA LEU A 305 -15.82 8.17 -3.66
C LEU A 305 -16.16 6.81 -4.28
N THR A 306 -15.81 6.60 -5.56
CA THR A 306 -16.12 5.37 -6.32
C THR A 306 -15.01 4.33 -6.27
N GLY A 307 -13.75 4.75 -6.18
CA GLY A 307 -12.56 3.90 -6.21
C GLY A 307 -11.84 3.79 -4.86
N HIS A 308 -10.82 2.92 -4.76
CA HIS A 308 -10.04 2.70 -3.54
C HIS A 308 -8.66 3.39 -3.60
N TRP A 309 -8.66 4.72 -3.74
CA TRP A 309 -7.44 5.50 -3.71
C TRP A 309 -7.66 6.87 -3.06
N LYS A 310 -6.58 7.47 -2.59
CA LYS A 310 -6.50 8.79 -1.98
C LYS A 310 -5.17 9.45 -2.36
N LEU A 311 -5.15 10.77 -2.46
CA LEU A 311 -3.99 11.52 -2.97
C LEU A 311 -3.88 12.87 -2.26
N PRO A 312 -2.78 13.17 -1.54
CA PRO A 312 -2.47 14.53 -1.11
C PRO A 312 -2.33 15.43 -2.34
N VAL A 313 -3.00 16.57 -2.36
CA VAL A 313 -2.97 17.53 -3.48
C VAL A 313 -2.29 18.84 -3.11
N ALA A 314 -2.19 19.14 -1.82
CA ALA A 314 -1.46 20.29 -1.32
C ALA A 314 -0.98 20.06 0.10
N TYR A 315 0.12 20.73 0.45
CA TYR A 315 0.55 20.86 1.84
C TYR A 315 1.22 22.21 2.07
N PHE A 316 1.06 22.78 3.27
CA PHE A 316 1.58 24.10 3.61
C PHE A 316 2.19 24.07 5.00
N PHE A 317 3.36 24.67 5.19
CA PHE A 317 3.95 24.85 6.52
C PHE A 317 3.40 26.12 7.13
N ILE A 318 2.83 26.02 8.33
CA ILE A 318 2.09 27.09 8.98
C ILE A 318 2.46 27.17 10.47
N ALA A 319 2.31 28.37 11.04
CA ALA A 319 2.33 28.56 12.49
C ALA A 319 0.91 28.61 13.07
N SER A 320 0.01 29.30 12.37
CA SER A 320 -1.43 29.28 12.57
C SER A 320 -2.12 29.86 11.34
N LEU A 321 -3.40 29.55 11.14
CA LEU A 321 -4.22 30.15 10.09
C LEU A 321 -5.54 30.66 10.67
N SER A 322 -5.92 31.87 10.29
CA SER A 322 -7.27 32.39 10.54
C SER A 322 -8.31 31.59 9.73
N ALA A 323 -9.56 31.63 10.18
CA ALA A 323 -10.69 31.00 9.47
C ALA A 323 -10.81 31.47 8.00
N LYS A 324 -10.61 32.77 7.76
CA LYS A 324 -10.63 33.37 6.41
C LYS A 324 -9.46 32.87 5.54
N GLN A 325 -8.26 32.77 6.10
CA GLN A 325 -7.11 32.21 5.38
C GLN A 325 -7.34 30.73 5.01
N LYS A 326 -7.85 29.91 5.94
CA LYS A 326 -8.21 28.52 5.64
C LYS A 326 -9.28 28.44 4.54
N ALA A 327 -10.31 29.28 4.61
CA ALA A 327 -11.37 29.34 3.59
C ALA A 327 -10.82 29.70 2.20
N ASN A 328 -9.87 30.63 2.11
CA ASN A 328 -9.20 30.98 0.85
C ASN A 328 -8.41 29.81 0.27
N ILE A 329 -7.66 29.07 1.10
CA ILE A 329 -6.94 27.87 0.66
C ILE A 329 -7.90 26.81 0.13
N VAL A 330 -9.02 26.58 0.83
CA VAL A 330 -10.06 25.64 0.40
C VAL A 330 -10.66 26.07 -0.94
N ASN A 331 -11.04 27.34 -1.09
CA ASN A 331 -11.59 27.86 -2.35
C ASN A 331 -10.61 27.68 -3.52
N GLU A 332 -9.35 28.05 -3.34
CA GLU A 332 -8.31 27.88 -4.36
C GLU A 332 -8.12 26.40 -4.72
N THR A 333 -8.15 25.50 -3.73
CA THR A 333 -8.08 24.05 -3.94
C THR A 333 -9.25 23.56 -4.79
N LEU A 334 -10.48 23.98 -4.47
CA LEU A 334 -11.69 23.62 -5.22
C LEU A 334 -11.64 24.14 -6.66
N ILE A 335 -11.19 25.38 -6.88
CA ILE A 335 -11.00 25.96 -8.22
C ILE A 335 -10.02 25.10 -9.04
N ARG A 336 -8.87 24.74 -8.49
CA ARG A 336 -7.86 23.92 -9.18
C ARG A 336 -8.36 22.51 -9.50
N LEU A 337 -9.02 21.86 -8.54
CA LEU A 337 -9.61 20.54 -8.75
C LEU A 337 -10.68 20.57 -9.85
N HIS A 338 -11.52 21.61 -9.85
CA HIS A 338 -12.53 21.81 -10.89
C HIS A 338 -11.91 22.01 -12.28
N ASN A 339 -10.83 22.80 -12.39
CA ASN A 339 -10.12 23.03 -13.65
C ASN A 339 -9.54 21.74 -14.24
N VAL A 340 -9.13 20.79 -13.38
CA VAL A 340 -8.67 19.45 -13.81
C VAL A 340 -9.84 18.53 -14.18
N GLY A 341 -11.07 18.87 -13.77
CA GLY A 341 -12.29 18.09 -14.03
C GLY A 341 -12.67 17.13 -12.91
N VAL A 342 -12.16 17.34 -11.69
CA VAL A 342 -12.58 16.61 -10.49
C VAL A 342 -13.81 17.28 -9.88
N ASP A 343 -14.84 16.50 -9.56
CA ASP A 343 -16.02 16.98 -8.85
C ASP A 343 -15.87 16.71 -7.34
N VAL A 344 -16.04 17.77 -6.55
CA VAL A 344 -15.81 17.74 -5.10
C VAL A 344 -17.11 18.09 -4.36
N PRO A 345 -17.93 17.10 -3.99
CA PRO A 345 -19.22 17.35 -3.35
C PRO A 345 -19.10 17.64 -1.85
N SER A 346 -17.93 17.43 -1.22
CA SER A 346 -17.78 17.62 0.22
C SER A 346 -16.38 18.04 0.65
N ILE A 347 -16.32 18.79 1.75
CA ILE A 347 -15.10 19.05 2.53
C ILE A 347 -15.23 18.44 3.93
N THR A 348 -14.14 17.87 4.46
CA THR A 348 -14.10 17.26 5.80
C THR A 348 -12.93 17.79 6.62
N CYS A 349 -13.20 18.18 7.86
CA CYS A 349 -12.18 18.53 8.86
C CYS A 349 -12.60 18.15 10.30
N ASP A 350 -11.75 18.42 11.27
CA ASP A 350 -12.03 18.19 12.69
C ASP A 350 -12.85 19.34 13.32
N GLY A 351 -13.23 19.18 14.59
CA GLY A 351 -14.13 20.09 15.31
C GLY A 351 -13.60 21.37 16.00
N PRO A 352 -12.37 21.89 15.80
CA PRO A 352 -11.95 23.17 16.36
C PRO A 352 -12.86 24.33 15.95
N THR A 353 -13.01 25.31 16.83
CA THR A 353 -13.81 26.53 16.59
C THR A 353 -13.41 27.26 15.31
N THR A 354 -12.11 27.25 14.97
CA THR A 354 -11.59 27.84 13.72
C THR A 354 -12.19 27.20 12.47
N ASN A 355 -12.46 25.89 12.47
CA ASN A 355 -13.04 25.19 11.33
C ASN A 355 -14.54 25.49 11.18
N PHE A 356 -15.26 25.66 12.29
CA PHE A 356 -16.65 26.15 12.26
C PHE A 356 -16.73 27.57 11.67
N ALA A 357 -15.81 28.45 12.06
CA ALA A 357 -15.70 29.79 11.50
C ALA A 357 -15.36 29.73 10.00
N MET A 358 -14.44 28.84 9.59
CA MET A 358 -14.12 28.61 8.17
C MET A 358 -15.35 28.21 7.37
N PHE A 359 -16.22 27.31 7.87
CA PHE A 359 -17.46 26.96 7.16
C PHE A 359 -18.39 28.16 6.99
N LYS A 360 -18.48 29.05 7.98
CA LYS A 360 -19.25 30.30 7.85
C LYS A 360 -18.66 31.23 6.80
N GLU A 361 -17.33 31.40 6.79
CA GLU A 361 -16.61 32.18 5.76
C GLU A 361 -16.83 31.62 4.34
N LEU A 362 -16.97 30.30 4.20
CA LEU A 362 -17.27 29.65 2.92
C LEU A 362 -18.74 29.85 2.48
N GLY A 363 -19.65 30.26 3.39
CA GLY A 363 -21.04 30.56 3.08
C GLY A 363 -22.08 29.58 3.65
N CYS A 364 -21.69 28.75 4.63
CA CYS A 364 -22.63 27.97 5.43
C CYS A 364 -23.35 28.86 6.48
N ASN A 365 -24.60 28.51 6.79
CA ASN A 365 -25.31 29.09 7.92
C ASN A 365 -25.54 28.01 8.98
N LEU A 366 -24.87 28.17 10.13
CA LEU A 366 -24.87 27.20 11.22
C LEU A 366 -25.57 27.75 12.48
N ASP A 367 -26.24 28.90 12.38
CA ASP A 367 -26.80 29.60 13.53
C ASP A 367 -28.15 29.01 13.96
N ASN A 368 -29.01 28.65 13.00
CA ASN A 368 -30.22 27.88 13.27
C ASN A 368 -29.90 26.38 13.33
N VAL A 369 -29.78 25.83 14.54
CA VAL A 369 -29.35 24.43 14.72
C VAL A 369 -30.33 23.39 14.19
N PHE A 370 -31.61 23.74 14.06
CA PHE A 370 -32.66 22.85 13.56
C PHE A 370 -32.88 22.96 12.04
N ASP A 371 -32.30 23.98 11.40
CA ASP A 371 -32.40 24.23 9.96
C ASP A 371 -31.07 24.82 9.46
N MET A 372 -30.00 24.03 9.62
CA MET A 372 -28.66 24.46 9.22
C MET A 372 -28.48 24.36 7.71
N LYS A 373 -27.89 25.40 7.11
CA LYS A 373 -27.34 25.34 5.76
C LYS A 373 -25.89 24.85 5.86
N THR A 374 -25.70 23.53 5.81
CA THR A 374 -24.39 22.86 5.96
C THR A 374 -23.61 22.74 4.64
N TRP A 375 -23.89 23.62 3.68
CA TRP A 375 -23.26 23.64 2.37
C TRP A 375 -23.05 25.07 1.87
N PHE A 376 -22.17 25.20 0.89
CA PHE A 376 -21.93 26.43 0.14
C PHE A 376 -21.85 26.15 -1.36
N SER A 377 -21.97 27.19 -2.18
CA SER A 377 -21.86 27.07 -3.63
C SER A 377 -20.39 26.93 -4.03
N HIS A 378 -20.10 26.03 -4.97
CA HIS A 378 -18.74 25.83 -5.45
C HIS A 378 -18.21 27.13 -6.09
N PRO A 379 -16.96 27.56 -5.80
CA PRO A 379 -16.43 28.87 -6.21
C PRO A 379 -16.39 29.07 -7.74
N SER A 380 -16.14 27.99 -8.51
CA SER A 380 -16.15 28.02 -9.98
C SER A 380 -17.47 27.57 -10.63
N ALA A 381 -18.43 27.08 -9.85
CA ALA A 381 -19.63 26.42 -10.39
C ALA A 381 -20.83 26.65 -9.46
N THR A 382 -21.51 27.79 -9.63
CA THR A 382 -22.58 28.25 -8.72
C THR A 382 -23.75 27.26 -8.57
N ASN A 383 -23.96 26.38 -9.55
CA ASN A 383 -24.97 25.33 -9.53
C ASN A 383 -24.57 24.06 -8.76
N LYS A 384 -23.30 23.93 -8.35
CA LYS A 384 -22.81 22.79 -7.56
C LYS A 384 -22.70 23.18 -6.09
N LYS A 385 -23.14 22.28 -5.21
CA LYS A 385 -23.05 22.43 -3.76
C LYS A 385 -21.85 21.65 -3.22
N VAL A 386 -21.16 22.23 -2.26
CA VAL A 386 -20.10 21.59 -1.48
C VAL A 386 -20.58 21.49 -0.04
N TYR A 387 -20.71 20.28 0.47
CA TYR A 387 -21.22 19.98 1.81
C TYR A 387 -20.08 19.91 2.84
N CYS A 388 -20.30 20.48 4.02
CA CYS A 388 -19.30 20.54 5.09
C CYS A 388 -19.51 19.38 6.08
N VAL A 389 -18.50 18.55 6.26
CA VAL A 389 -18.53 17.36 7.11
C VAL A 389 -17.54 17.55 8.25
N LEU A 390 -17.95 17.14 9.46
CA LEU A 390 -17.06 17.05 10.60
C LEU A 390 -16.78 15.59 10.93
N ASP A 391 -15.56 15.30 11.38
CA ASP A 391 -15.16 13.93 11.64
C ASP A 391 -15.99 13.27 12.75
N ALA A 392 -16.76 12.24 12.38
CA ALA A 392 -17.63 11.51 13.30
C ALA A 392 -16.84 10.79 14.40
N CYS A 393 -15.62 10.30 14.09
CA CYS A 393 -14.73 9.68 15.07
C CYS A 393 -14.34 10.68 16.18
N HIS A 394 -14.01 11.91 15.79
CA HIS A 394 -13.75 13.01 16.71
C HIS A 394 -15.00 13.39 17.51
N MET A 395 -16.16 13.53 16.86
CA MET A 395 -17.41 13.87 17.56
C MET A 395 -17.79 12.82 18.60
N LEU A 396 -17.60 11.53 18.30
CA LEU A 396 -17.84 10.43 19.24
C LEU A 396 -16.92 10.52 20.48
N LYS A 397 -15.63 10.80 20.27
CA LYS A 397 -14.68 11.04 21.38
C LYS A 397 -15.14 12.19 22.27
N LEU A 398 -15.63 13.28 21.67
CA LEU A 398 -16.10 14.45 22.41
C LEU A 398 -17.42 14.18 23.17
N ILE A 399 -18.37 13.41 22.60
CA ILE A 399 -19.58 12.98 23.33
C ILE A 399 -19.19 12.22 24.59
N ARG A 400 -18.35 11.17 24.49
CA ARG A 400 -17.88 10.40 25.65
C ARG A 400 -17.25 11.33 26.69
N ASN A 401 -16.32 12.20 26.26
CA ASN A 401 -15.62 13.09 27.18
C ASN A 401 -16.59 14.05 27.88
N ASN A 402 -17.57 14.59 27.17
CA ASN A 402 -18.56 15.50 27.73
C ASN A 402 -19.47 14.81 28.72
N TRP A 403 -20.04 13.67 28.33
CA TRP A 403 -20.95 12.92 29.18
C TRP A 403 -20.25 12.40 30.44
N SER A 404 -19.03 11.86 30.32
CA SER A 404 -18.23 11.44 31.47
C SER A 404 -17.87 12.59 32.42
N ASN A 405 -17.75 13.83 31.93
CA ASN A 405 -17.44 15.00 32.77
C ASN A 405 -18.68 15.62 33.42
N LEU A 406 -19.81 15.64 32.71
CA LEU A 406 -21.08 16.13 33.24
C LEU A 406 -21.70 15.13 34.22
N ASP A 407 -21.35 13.85 34.09
CA ASP A 407 -21.88 12.68 34.80
C ASP A 407 -23.37 12.42 34.52
N THR A 408 -24.21 13.45 34.44
CA THR A 408 -25.62 13.37 34.09
C THR A 408 -26.00 14.41 33.03
N ILE A 409 -26.75 13.97 32.01
CA ILE A 409 -27.45 14.83 31.06
C ILE A 409 -28.95 14.48 31.08
N LYS A 410 -29.80 15.35 30.53
CA LYS A 410 -31.24 15.10 30.38
C LYS A 410 -31.59 14.86 28.92
N ASN A 411 -32.36 13.82 28.66
CA ASN A 411 -32.97 13.60 27.35
C ASN A 411 -34.09 14.66 27.10
N PRO A 412 -34.70 14.71 25.91
CA PRO A 412 -35.78 15.65 25.62
C PRO A 412 -37.03 15.46 26.50
N ASP A 413 -37.26 14.26 27.02
CA ASP A 413 -38.40 13.91 27.88
C ASP A 413 -38.17 14.29 29.36
N GLY A 414 -36.94 14.70 29.71
CA GLY A 414 -36.53 15.09 31.06
C GLY A 414 -35.87 13.98 31.88
N ASP A 415 -35.78 12.76 31.34
CA ASP A 415 -35.15 11.62 31.99
C ASP A 415 -33.62 11.77 32.07
N LEU A 416 -33.06 11.16 33.12
CA LEU A 416 -31.63 11.26 33.42
C LEU A 416 -30.82 10.20 32.67
N VAL A 417 -29.88 10.67 31.86
CA VAL A 417 -28.86 9.86 31.18
C VAL A 417 -27.57 9.95 31.99
N ARG A 418 -27.24 8.87 32.72
CA ARG A 418 -26.23 8.89 33.79
C ARG A 418 -25.02 8.02 33.44
N TRP A 419 -23.83 8.62 33.51
CA TRP A 419 -22.55 7.93 33.31
C TRP A 419 -22.27 6.89 34.40
N VAL A 420 -22.93 7.01 35.57
CA VAL A 420 -22.80 6.07 36.69
C VAL A 420 -23.04 4.62 36.25
N TYR A 421 -24.01 4.34 35.36
CA TYR A 421 -24.29 2.98 34.91
C TYR A 421 -23.13 2.34 34.15
N VAL A 422 -22.33 3.14 33.44
CA VAL A 422 -21.12 2.66 32.77
C VAL A 422 -20.04 2.32 33.81
N LYS A 423 -19.92 3.13 34.88
CA LYS A 423 -19.00 2.88 36.00
C LYS A 423 -19.39 1.62 36.77
N GLU A 424 -20.68 1.45 37.08
CA GLU A 424 -21.18 0.28 37.80
C GLU A 424 -21.06 -1.01 36.96
N LEU A 425 -21.34 -0.94 35.65
CA LEU A 425 -21.07 -2.08 34.75
C LEU A 425 -19.60 -2.50 34.79
N TYR A 426 -18.68 -1.53 34.75
CA TYR A 426 -17.25 -1.83 34.86
C TYR A 426 -16.91 -2.47 36.21
N LYS A 427 -17.37 -1.90 37.32
CA LYS A 427 -17.09 -2.42 38.68
C LYS A 427 -17.62 -3.84 38.86
N LEU A 428 -18.84 -4.11 38.41
CA LEU A 428 -19.45 -5.44 38.49
C LEU A 428 -18.60 -6.46 37.73
N GLN A 429 -18.19 -6.15 36.50
CA GLN A 429 -17.38 -7.07 35.69
C GLN A 429 -15.99 -7.33 36.28
N GLU A 430 -15.36 -6.33 36.91
CA GLU A 430 -14.08 -6.53 37.60
C GLU A 430 -14.25 -7.34 38.90
N ALA A 431 -15.36 -7.17 39.62
CA ALA A 431 -15.66 -7.94 40.82
C ALA A 431 -15.93 -9.42 40.51
N GLU A 432 -16.69 -9.69 39.45
CA GLU A 432 -17.04 -11.06 39.01
C GLU A 432 -15.92 -11.74 38.21
N GLY A 433 -14.99 -10.96 37.63
CA GLY A 433 -13.96 -11.46 36.72
C GLY A 433 -14.49 -11.93 35.35
N LEU A 434 -15.78 -11.70 35.06
CA LEU A 434 -16.45 -12.08 33.81
C LEU A 434 -17.16 -10.86 33.19
N HIS A 435 -17.13 -10.79 31.85
CA HIS A 435 -17.73 -9.69 31.09
C HIS A 435 -19.08 -10.10 30.50
N VAL A 436 -20.05 -9.17 30.54
CA VAL A 436 -21.38 -9.33 29.91
C VAL A 436 -21.28 -9.01 28.41
N ALA A 437 -20.54 -9.85 27.67
CA ALA A 437 -20.36 -9.81 26.22
C ALA A 437 -19.95 -8.44 25.62
N ASN A 438 -19.28 -7.57 26.39
CA ASN A 438 -18.80 -6.26 25.94
C ASN A 438 -17.29 -6.10 26.16
N LYS A 439 -16.72 -5.04 25.58
CA LYS A 439 -15.27 -4.77 25.60
C LYS A 439 -14.84 -3.75 26.66
N LEU A 440 -15.75 -3.35 27.55
CA LEU A 440 -15.47 -2.35 28.58
C LEU A 440 -14.41 -2.87 29.54
N LYS A 441 -13.38 -2.07 29.79
CA LYS A 441 -12.18 -2.41 30.58
C LYS A 441 -11.69 -1.16 31.31
N ARG A 442 -10.73 -1.31 32.23
CA ARG A 442 -10.09 -0.17 32.94
C ARG A 442 -9.68 0.99 32.03
N ALA A 443 -9.10 0.69 30.86
CA ALA A 443 -8.69 1.71 29.88
C ALA A 443 -9.85 2.62 29.40
N HIS A 444 -11.09 2.14 29.43
CA HIS A 444 -12.29 2.90 29.10
C HIS A 444 -12.70 3.86 30.20
N MET A 445 -12.46 3.51 31.47
CA MET A 445 -12.70 4.38 32.62
C MET A 445 -11.57 5.41 32.75
N GLU A 446 -10.33 4.96 32.57
CA GLU A 446 -9.12 5.79 32.56
C GLU A 446 -8.84 6.41 31.19
N TRP A 447 -9.89 6.71 30.42
CA TRP A 447 -9.78 7.20 29.04
C TRP A 447 -8.95 8.50 28.94
N TYR A 448 -8.85 9.30 30.02
CA TYR A 448 -8.05 10.52 30.08
C TYR A 448 -6.56 10.26 29.81
N ARG A 449 -6.04 9.07 30.13
CA ARG A 449 -4.67 8.64 29.80
C ARG A 449 -4.49 8.29 28.32
N GLN A 450 -5.59 8.01 27.62
CA GLN A 450 -5.60 7.56 26.23
C GLN A 450 -6.66 8.30 25.41
N LYS A 451 -6.81 9.61 25.67
CA LYS A 451 -7.92 10.46 25.18
C LYS A 451 -8.13 10.39 23.67
N MET A 452 -7.03 10.24 22.92
CA MET A 452 -7.01 10.20 21.45
C MET A 452 -7.51 8.89 20.85
N LYS A 453 -7.56 7.79 21.62
CA LYS A 453 -7.98 6.48 21.10
C LYS A 453 -9.49 6.43 20.87
N VAL A 454 -9.89 6.59 19.60
CA VAL A 454 -11.30 6.55 19.16
C VAL A 454 -11.97 5.23 19.53
N HIS A 455 -11.26 4.10 19.41
CA HIS A 455 -11.86 2.80 19.70
C HIS A 455 -12.35 2.65 21.15
N LEU A 456 -11.73 3.34 22.11
CA LEU A 456 -12.22 3.36 23.49
C LEU A 456 -13.57 4.09 23.56
N ALA A 457 -13.75 5.20 22.84
CA ALA A 457 -15.05 5.89 22.78
C ALA A 457 -16.12 5.01 22.13
N ALA A 458 -15.79 4.39 20.99
CA ALA A 458 -16.72 3.52 20.26
C ALA A 458 -17.11 2.27 21.06
N GLN A 459 -16.18 1.69 21.83
CA GLN A 459 -16.48 0.53 22.68
C GLN A 459 -17.31 0.92 23.92
N THR A 460 -17.06 2.08 24.53
CA THR A 460 -17.88 2.57 25.65
C THR A 460 -19.30 2.91 25.21
N LEU A 461 -19.46 3.58 24.07
CA LEU A 461 -20.75 3.96 23.50
C LEU A 461 -21.27 2.91 22.52
N SER A 462 -21.05 1.63 22.81
CA SER A 462 -21.43 0.53 21.92
C SER A 462 -22.78 -0.06 22.28
N ARG A 463 -23.43 -0.67 21.27
CA ARG A 463 -24.65 -1.47 21.49
C ARG A 463 -24.47 -2.56 22.55
N SER A 464 -23.32 -3.24 22.57
CA SER A 464 -23.04 -4.28 23.59
C SER A 464 -23.00 -3.75 25.03
N VAL A 465 -22.60 -2.49 25.23
CA VAL A 465 -22.64 -1.87 26.57
C VAL A 465 -24.09 -1.51 26.93
N ALA A 466 -24.87 -1.00 25.99
CA ALA A 466 -26.28 -0.73 26.21
C ALA A 466 -27.07 -2.01 26.54
N ASP A 467 -26.85 -3.08 25.78
CA ASP A 467 -27.51 -4.37 25.99
C ASP A 467 -27.13 -5.00 27.34
N ALA A 468 -25.87 -4.85 27.78
CA ALA A 468 -25.43 -5.30 29.11
C ALA A 468 -26.13 -4.52 30.24
N ILE A 469 -26.21 -3.19 30.14
CA ILE A 469 -26.89 -2.35 31.14
C ILE A 469 -28.39 -2.69 31.19
N GLU A 470 -29.04 -2.85 30.04
CA GLU A 470 -30.45 -3.22 29.95
C GLU A 470 -30.72 -4.61 30.54
N TYR A 471 -29.85 -5.58 30.26
CA TYR A 471 -29.95 -6.92 30.82
C TYR A 471 -29.88 -6.89 32.36
N LEU A 472 -28.95 -6.15 32.94
CA LEU A 472 -28.78 -6.04 34.39
C LEU A 472 -29.97 -5.31 35.06
N ASN A 473 -30.52 -4.29 34.40
CA ASN A 473 -31.76 -3.65 34.84
C ASN A 473 -32.96 -4.63 34.79
N THR A 474 -33.05 -5.45 33.75
CA THR A 474 -34.10 -6.50 33.60
C THR A 474 -33.95 -7.60 34.65
N ARG A 475 -32.73 -7.84 35.14
CA ARG A 475 -32.45 -8.74 36.29
C ARG A 475 -32.69 -8.08 37.64
N HIS A 476 -33.15 -6.83 37.67
CA HIS A 476 -33.49 -6.06 38.87
C HIS A 476 -32.30 -5.87 39.82
N LEU A 477 -31.09 -5.72 39.30
CA LEU A 477 -29.97 -5.23 40.11
C LEU A 477 -30.20 -3.75 40.44
N GLU A 478 -30.13 -3.41 41.72
CA GLU A 478 -30.48 -2.07 42.24
C GLU A 478 -29.62 -0.97 41.60
N GLU A 479 -28.34 -1.25 41.31
CA GLU A 479 -27.40 -0.31 40.71
C GLU A 479 -27.78 0.11 39.27
N PHE A 480 -28.61 -0.68 38.59
CA PHE A 480 -29.00 -0.47 37.18
C PHE A 480 -30.46 -0.05 37.01
N LYS A 481 -31.20 0.12 38.11
CA LYS A 481 -32.60 0.53 38.09
C LYS A 481 -32.77 1.94 37.52
N GLY A 482 -33.66 2.08 36.53
CA GLY A 482 -33.91 3.37 35.87
C GLY A 482 -32.87 3.73 34.79
N SER A 483 -32.22 2.72 34.21
CA SER A 483 -31.16 2.91 33.19
C SER A 483 -31.68 3.11 31.76
N GLU A 484 -32.99 3.07 31.53
CA GLU A 484 -33.64 3.02 30.22
C GLU A 484 -33.22 4.20 29.33
N ALA A 485 -33.26 5.42 29.86
CA ALA A 485 -32.83 6.62 29.14
C ALA A 485 -31.34 6.57 28.75
N THR A 486 -30.49 5.95 29.59
CA THR A 486 -29.06 5.79 29.30
C THR A 486 -28.82 4.74 28.22
N VAL A 487 -29.55 3.63 28.28
CA VAL A 487 -29.51 2.57 27.25
C VAL A 487 -29.92 3.14 25.89
N ASP A 488 -31.04 3.86 25.82
CA ASP A 488 -31.51 4.48 24.57
C ASP A 488 -30.51 5.52 24.05
N PHE A 489 -29.94 6.37 24.91
CA PHE A 489 -28.90 7.30 24.53
C PHE A 489 -27.68 6.60 23.89
N ILE A 490 -27.16 5.54 24.53
CA ILE A 490 -26.00 4.79 24.01
C ILE A 490 -26.33 4.17 22.65
N ARG A 491 -27.51 3.55 22.50
CA ARG A 491 -27.95 2.94 21.22
C ARG A 491 -28.07 3.97 20.11
N LYS A 492 -28.71 5.11 20.36
CA LYS A 492 -28.82 6.20 19.38
C LYS A 492 -27.46 6.70 18.91
N ILE A 493 -26.51 6.91 19.83
CA ILE A 493 -25.15 7.35 19.49
C ILE A 493 -24.39 6.28 18.71
N ASN A 494 -24.48 5.01 19.14
CA ASN A 494 -23.86 3.88 18.42
C ASN A 494 -24.34 3.83 16.97
N ASP A 495 -25.65 3.80 16.78
CA ASP A 495 -26.28 3.59 15.48
C ASP A 495 -26.08 4.81 14.57
N LEU A 496 -26.09 6.03 15.12
CA LEU A 496 -25.71 7.24 14.39
C LEU A 496 -24.23 7.20 13.94
N PHE A 497 -23.32 6.79 14.82
CA PHE A 497 -21.91 6.68 14.47
C PHE A 497 -21.66 5.60 13.41
N ASP A 498 -22.30 4.44 13.51
CA ASP A 498 -22.20 3.37 12.53
C ASP A 498 -22.69 3.82 11.13
N LEU A 499 -23.77 4.60 11.08
CA LEU A 499 -24.29 5.21 9.84
C LEU A 499 -23.30 6.21 9.24
N LEU A 500 -22.69 7.06 10.08
CA LEU A 500 -21.72 8.06 9.66
C LEU A 500 -20.31 7.49 9.42
N ASN A 501 -20.09 6.18 9.60
CA ASN A 501 -18.81 5.50 9.44
C ASN A 501 -18.95 4.17 8.67
N SER A 502 -19.80 4.12 7.65
CA SER A 502 -20.00 2.94 6.81
C SER A 502 -18.80 2.70 5.88
N ARG A 503 -18.17 1.52 6.03
CA ARG A 503 -16.90 1.16 5.35
C ARG A 503 -17.04 0.13 4.24
N SER A 504 -18.07 -0.72 4.31
CA SER A 504 -18.19 -1.91 3.45
C SER A 504 -19.49 -1.87 2.65
N PRO A 505 -19.46 -2.10 1.33
CA PRO A 505 -20.67 -2.21 0.51
C PRO A 505 -21.60 -3.37 0.92
N ARG A 506 -21.06 -4.35 1.66
CA ARG A 506 -21.75 -5.57 2.12
C ARG A 506 -22.19 -5.50 3.58
N ALA A 507 -21.92 -4.40 4.28
CA ALA A 507 -22.39 -4.24 5.64
C ALA A 507 -23.93 -4.15 5.69
N SER A 508 -24.52 -4.55 6.80
CA SER A 508 -25.96 -4.55 7.07
C SER A 508 -26.32 -3.61 8.23
N GLY A 509 -27.61 -3.37 8.42
CA GLY A 509 -28.12 -2.46 9.46
C GLY A 509 -27.60 -1.03 9.29
N PHE A 510 -27.30 -0.35 10.39
CA PHE A 510 -26.76 1.02 10.35
C PHE A 510 -25.34 1.11 9.81
N LYS A 511 -24.61 -0.01 9.66
CA LYS A 511 -23.31 -0.01 8.97
C LYS A 511 -23.43 -0.11 7.46
N ALA A 512 -24.62 -0.38 6.94
CA ALA A 512 -24.86 -0.52 5.51
C ALA A 512 -24.55 0.79 4.76
N PRO A 513 -24.11 0.72 3.49
CA PRO A 513 -24.00 1.90 2.66
C PRO A 513 -25.38 2.52 2.42
N LEU A 514 -25.42 3.84 2.24
CA LEU A 514 -26.67 4.55 1.96
C LEU A 514 -27.08 4.31 0.51
N ARG A 515 -28.29 3.76 0.31
CA ARG A 515 -28.87 3.36 -0.98
C ARG A 515 -30.29 3.89 -1.09
N LEU A 516 -30.79 3.99 -2.32
CA LEU A 516 -32.21 4.28 -2.59
C LEU A 516 -33.15 3.35 -1.82
N CYS A 517 -32.85 2.05 -1.81
CA CYS A 517 -33.73 1.04 -1.21
C CYS A 517 -33.80 1.08 0.33
N ASN A 518 -32.84 1.69 1.03
CA ASN A 518 -32.81 1.74 2.50
C ASN A 518 -33.01 3.15 3.07
N GLU A 519 -33.26 4.15 2.23
CA GLU A 519 -33.49 5.54 2.63
C GLU A 519 -34.59 5.72 3.66
N ALA A 520 -35.71 5.02 3.48
CA ALA A 520 -36.85 5.07 4.40
C ALA A 520 -36.51 4.61 5.82
N VAL A 521 -35.39 3.89 6.01
CA VAL A 521 -34.94 3.42 7.33
C VAL A 521 -33.96 4.42 7.93
N TRP A 522 -32.88 4.75 7.21
CA TRP A 522 -31.78 5.51 7.81
C TRP A 522 -32.06 7.01 7.88
N ARG A 523 -32.83 7.60 6.95
CA ARG A 523 -33.07 9.06 6.93
C ARG A 523 -33.98 9.50 8.08
N PRO A 524 -35.11 8.84 8.38
CA PRO A 524 -35.88 9.21 9.56
C PRO A 524 -35.07 9.02 10.84
N PHE A 525 -34.29 7.92 10.93
CA PHE A 525 -33.43 7.67 12.08
C PHE A 525 -32.39 8.77 12.31
N ILE A 526 -31.66 9.20 11.27
CA ILE A 526 -30.61 10.22 11.40
C ILE A 526 -31.21 11.55 11.85
N LEU A 527 -32.34 11.96 11.25
CA LEU A 527 -33.01 13.22 11.58
C LEU A 527 -33.58 13.20 13.00
N ASN A 528 -34.29 12.12 13.37
CA ASN A 528 -34.84 11.97 14.72
C ASN A 528 -33.74 11.96 15.79
N THR A 529 -32.63 11.28 15.52
CA THR A 529 -31.49 11.23 16.46
C THR A 529 -30.82 12.59 16.60
N VAL A 530 -30.64 13.34 15.51
CA VAL A 530 -30.10 14.71 15.56
C VAL A 530 -31.04 15.63 16.34
N HIS A 531 -32.35 15.59 16.08
CA HIS A 531 -33.33 16.37 16.84
C HIS A 531 -33.31 16.02 18.33
N TYR A 532 -33.20 14.73 18.67
CA TYR A 532 -33.03 14.26 20.04
C TYR A 532 -31.77 14.87 20.67
N LEU A 533 -30.62 14.80 20.00
CA LEU A 533 -29.35 15.33 20.54
C LEU A 533 -29.36 16.84 20.72
N LEU A 534 -29.98 17.58 19.79
CA LEU A 534 -30.08 19.04 19.87
C LEU A 534 -31.00 19.50 21.02
N ARG A 535 -31.98 18.67 21.41
CA ARG A 535 -32.90 18.94 22.53
C ARG A 535 -32.43 18.40 23.88
N CYS A 536 -31.37 17.60 23.91
CA CYS A 536 -30.75 17.20 25.18
C CYS A 536 -30.22 18.44 25.93
N THR A 537 -30.35 18.41 27.25
CA THR A 537 -29.93 19.51 28.13
C THR A 537 -28.94 19.03 29.20
N ASP A 538 -28.21 19.96 29.81
CA ASP A 538 -27.55 19.69 31.08
C ASP A 538 -28.57 19.60 32.23
N VAL A 539 -28.11 19.27 33.44
CA VAL A 539 -29.00 19.17 34.62
C VAL A 539 -29.73 20.49 34.90
N GLY A 540 -29.10 21.63 34.58
CA GLY A 540 -29.66 22.97 34.72
C GLY A 540 -30.64 23.38 33.61
N GLY A 541 -30.93 22.50 32.65
CA GLY A 541 -31.87 22.76 31.55
C GLY A 541 -31.28 23.56 30.39
N ARG A 542 -29.98 23.85 30.39
CA ARG A 542 -29.33 24.51 29.25
C ARG A 542 -29.15 23.49 28.11
N PRO A 543 -29.57 23.79 26.87
CA PRO A 543 -29.33 22.90 25.73
C PRO A 543 -27.85 22.60 25.54
N LEU A 544 -27.50 21.34 25.31
CA LEU A 544 -26.10 20.90 25.20
C LEU A 544 -25.34 21.60 24.06
N HIS A 545 -26.05 21.93 22.97
CA HIS A 545 -25.52 22.67 21.82
C HIS A 545 -25.25 24.17 22.10
N MET A 546 -25.66 24.69 23.26
CA MET A 546 -25.38 26.06 23.72
C MET A 546 -24.29 26.12 24.79
N THR A 547 -23.82 24.97 25.29
CA THR A 547 -22.76 24.92 26.31
C THR A 547 -21.39 25.26 25.72
N PRO A 548 -20.37 25.59 26.56
CA PRO A 548 -19.00 25.73 26.09
C PRO A 548 -18.45 24.47 25.39
N LYS A 549 -19.02 23.29 25.69
CA LYS A 549 -18.63 22.01 25.09
C LYS A 549 -19.61 21.54 23.99
N LYS A 550 -20.21 22.48 23.26
CA LYS A 550 -21.22 22.23 22.21
C LYS A 550 -20.73 21.48 20.97
N THR A 551 -19.42 21.45 20.71
CA THR A 551 -18.81 20.91 19.48
C THR A 551 -19.36 19.56 19.01
N PRO A 552 -19.44 18.49 19.83
CA PRO A 552 -19.95 17.20 19.35
C PRO A 552 -21.41 17.25 18.90
N PHE A 553 -22.26 18.00 19.59
CA PHE A 553 -23.69 18.05 19.30
C PHE A 553 -23.94 18.79 17.99
N LEU A 554 -23.26 19.93 17.80
CA LEU A 554 -23.29 20.65 16.53
C LEU A 554 -22.62 19.83 15.43
N GLY A 555 -21.51 19.16 15.71
CA GLY A 555 -20.77 18.42 14.69
C GLY A 555 -21.50 17.19 14.17
N PHE A 556 -22.19 16.45 15.03
CA PHE A 556 -23.10 15.38 14.58
C PHE A 556 -24.27 15.93 13.78
N ALA A 557 -24.86 17.06 14.18
CA ALA A 557 -25.95 17.70 13.43
C ALA A 557 -25.48 18.13 12.02
N ILE A 558 -24.39 18.90 11.95
CA ILE A 558 -23.80 19.38 10.69
C ILE A 558 -23.50 18.21 9.76
N THR A 559 -22.82 17.20 10.27
CA THR A 559 -22.42 16.02 9.49
C THR A 559 -23.62 15.23 8.99
N SER A 560 -24.67 15.10 9.81
CA SER A 560 -25.88 14.38 9.43
C SER A 560 -26.66 15.09 8.32
N PHE A 561 -26.83 16.41 8.43
CA PHE A 561 -27.47 17.20 7.37
C PHE A 561 -26.64 17.19 6.08
N SER A 562 -25.32 17.30 6.19
CA SER A 562 -24.41 17.18 5.04
C SER A 562 -24.46 15.82 4.38
N VAL A 563 -24.48 14.72 5.14
CA VAL A 563 -24.62 13.36 4.59
C VAL A 563 -25.95 13.20 3.85
N CYS A 564 -27.05 13.73 4.40
CA CYS A 564 -28.33 13.75 3.70
C CYS A 564 -28.23 14.51 2.36
N GLY A 565 -27.63 15.70 2.37
CA GLY A 565 -27.46 16.52 1.16
C GLY A 565 -26.52 15.90 0.11
N ILE A 566 -25.42 15.29 0.53
CA ILE A 566 -24.51 14.53 -0.35
C ILE A 566 -25.26 13.37 -1.00
N TYR A 567 -26.02 12.61 -0.21
CA TYR A 567 -26.84 11.52 -0.73
C TYR A 567 -27.86 12.02 -1.76
N ASP A 568 -28.56 13.13 -1.47
CA ASP A 568 -29.52 13.74 -2.39
C ASP A 568 -28.84 14.22 -3.69
N SER A 569 -27.60 14.69 -3.61
CA SER A 569 -26.87 15.26 -4.75
C SER A 569 -26.11 14.24 -5.59
N LEU A 570 -25.91 13.02 -5.08
CA LEU A 570 -25.11 11.99 -5.75
C LEU A 570 -25.87 10.68 -5.96
N VAL A 571 -26.57 10.18 -4.93
CA VAL A 571 -27.24 8.87 -4.99
C VAL A 571 -28.63 8.99 -5.59
N LYS A 572 -29.43 9.99 -5.17
CA LYS A 572 -30.79 10.19 -5.72
C LYS A 572 -30.81 10.53 -7.21
N VAL A 573 -29.78 11.22 -7.67
CA VAL A 573 -29.60 11.59 -9.08
C VAL A 573 -28.77 10.56 -9.85
N GLU A 574 -28.58 9.36 -9.28
CA GLU A 574 -27.94 8.19 -9.92
C GLU A 574 -26.48 8.38 -10.35
N LYS A 575 -25.78 9.42 -9.87
CA LYS A 575 -24.33 9.58 -10.06
C LYS A 575 -23.52 8.55 -9.26
N LEU A 576 -24.05 8.09 -8.12
CA LEU A 576 -23.50 7.02 -7.29
C LEU A 576 -24.55 5.95 -7.02
N LYS A 577 -24.16 4.68 -7.15
CA LYS A 577 -25.04 3.53 -6.81
C LYS A 577 -25.35 3.47 -5.31
N TYR A 578 -24.42 3.91 -4.48
CA TYR A 578 -24.52 3.97 -3.03
C TYR A 578 -23.47 4.93 -2.48
N PHE A 579 -23.67 5.39 -1.25
CA PHE A 579 -22.71 6.25 -0.54
C PHE A 579 -22.15 5.54 0.70
N LEU A 580 -20.82 5.40 0.74
CA LEU A 580 -20.08 4.97 1.93
C LEU A 580 -19.62 6.20 2.69
N THR A 581 -20.23 6.47 3.83
CA THR A 581 -19.93 7.65 4.67
C THR A 581 -18.47 7.67 5.16
N TYR A 582 -17.79 6.52 5.26
CA TYR A 582 -16.36 6.49 5.56
C TYR A 582 -15.50 7.24 4.52
N LYS A 583 -15.97 7.37 3.27
CA LYS A 583 -15.25 8.10 2.20
C LYS A 583 -15.14 9.61 2.46
N VAL A 584 -15.89 10.14 3.42
CA VAL A 584 -15.80 11.53 3.87
C VAL A 584 -15.26 11.63 5.30
N SER A 585 -14.62 10.58 5.83
CA SER A 585 -14.00 10.57 7.15
C SER A 585 -12.56 11.05 7.11
N GLN A 586 -12.16 11.81 8.13
CA GLN A 586 -10.81 12.31 8.32
C GLN A 586 -9.78 11.21 8.63
N ASP A 587 -10.23 9.99 9.00
CA ASP A 587 -9.36 8.80 9.17
C ASP A 587 -8.38 8.62 8.00
N HIS A 588 -8.76 9.01 6.78
CA HIS A 588 -7.90 8.91 5.61
C HIS A 588 -6.60 9.74 5.74
N LEU A 589 -6.67 10.94 6.32
CA LEU A 589 -5.51 11.77 6.64
C LEU A 589 -4.78 11.25 7.87
N GLU A 590 -5.48 10.83 8.92
CA GLU A 590 -4.83 10.25 10.11
C GLU A 590 -3.94 9.05 9.74
N ILE A 591 -4.44 8.14 8.89
CA ILE A 591 -3.66 6.99 8.39
C ILE A 591 -2.44 7.45 7.58
N PHE A 592 -2.59 8.53 6.80
CA PHE A 592 -1.49 9.09 6.02
C PHE A 592 -0.41 9.69 6.93
N PHE A 593 -0.80 10.48 7.94
CA PHE A 593 0.10 11.01 8.96
C PHE A 593 0.81 9.91 9.76
N CYS A 594 0.10 8.84 10.13
CA CYS A 594 0.72 7.66 10.74
C CYS A 594 1.76 7.02 9.81
N SER A 595 1.50 6.95 8.51
CA SER A 595 2.44 6.39 7.53
C SER A 595 3.70 7.24 7.42
N ILE A 596 3.57 8.57 7.39
CA ILE A 596 4.72 9.50 7.40
C ILE A 596 5.58 9.27 8.65
N ARG A 597 4.94 9.26 9.84
CA ARG A 597 5.64 9.03 11.11
C ARG A 597 6.31 7.65 11.19
N GLN A 598 5.77 6.62 10.55
CA GLN A 598 6.35 5.27 10.55
C GLN A 598 7.60 5.14 9.68
N VAL A 599 7.65 5.84 8.54
CA VAL A 599 8.81 5.80 7.62
C VAL A 599 10.03 6.46 8.28
N LEU A 600 9.82 7.41 9.18
CA LEU A 600 10.85 8.19 9.85
C LEU A 600 11.15 7.61 11.23
N ILE A 601 11.86 6.47 11.21
CA ILE A 601 12.13 5.53 12.32
C ILE A 601 12.72 6.16 13.61
N LEU A 602 13.09 7.45 13.64
CA LEU A 602 13.92 8.02 14.70
C LEU A 602 13.27 9.14 15.54
N GLU A 603 12.20 9.80 15.12
CA GLU A 603 11.56 10.86 15.93
C GLU A 603 10.03 10.87 15.78
N SER A 604 9.30 11.04 16.90
CA SER A 604 7.83 11.08 16.91
C SER A 604 7.25 12.32 16.22
N ASN A 605 8.04 13.38 16.09
CA ASN A 605 7.71 14.62 15.37
C ASN A 605 8.84 14.94 14.40
N THR A 606 8.49 15.19 13.14
CA THR A 606 9.44 15.41 12.05
C THR A 606 9.60 16.92 11.79
N SER A 607 10.74 17.35 11.26
CA SER A 607 10.96 18.77 10.91
C SER A 607 10.31 19.09 9.55
N CYS A 608 10.41 20.33 9.07
CA CYS A 608 9.89 20.67 7.73
C CYS A 608 10.63 19.95 6.58
N LEU A 609 11.91 19.63 6.77
CA LEU A 609 12.75 19.03 5.73
C LEU A 609 12.56 17.51 5.64
N ILE A 610 12.25 16.87 6.78
CA ILE A 610 12.16 15.41 6.94
C ILE A 610 10.69 14.99 6.89
#